data_AF-A0A4U4E5M8-F1
#
_entry.id   AF-A0A4U4E5M8-F1
#
_cell.length_a   1.000
_cell.length_b   1.000
_cell.length_c   1.000
_cell.angle_alpha   90.00
_cell.angle_beta   90.00
_cell.angle_gamma   90.00
#
_symmetry.space_group_name_H-M   'P 1'
#
loop_
_entity.id
_entity.type
_entity.pdbx_description
1 polymer ?
#
loop_
_entity_poly.entity_id
_entity_poly.type
_entity_poly.pdbx_seq_one_letter_code
_entity_poly.pdbx_strand_id
1 'polypeptide(L)' 'MKANAKIRERIESNRILYWEVADKVGIAQSNLSVWLRTEMRDDRKARVEKAIDELLAERKA' A
#
# COMPACT_ATOMS: atom_id res chain seq x y z
N MET A 1 15.89 -4.87 9.90
CA MET A 1 14.56 -4.24 9.97
C MET A 1 14.06 -3.96 8.56
N LYS A 2 12.97 -4.58 8.12
CA LYS A 2 12.33 -4.21 6.84
C LYS A 2 11.49 -2.95 7.08
N ALA A 3 11.82 -1.85 6.41
CA ALA A 3 10.98 -0.66 6.42
C ALA A 3 9.54 -1.02 5.97
N ASN A 4 8.54 -0.41 6.61
CA ASN A 4 7.12 -0.56 6.27
C ASN A 4 6.56 -2.00 6.33
N ALA A 5 7.06 -2.83 7.24
CA ALA A 5 6.59 -4.21 7.43
C ALA A 5 5.06 -4.31 7.61
N LYS A 6 4.45 -3.39 8.36
CA LYS A 6 3.00 -3.35 8.58
C LYS A 6 2.18 -3.22 7.28
N ILE A 7 2.67 -2.44 6.31
CA ILE A 7 1.96 -2.26 5.03
C ILE A 7 2.10 -3.51 4.17
N ARG A 8 3.30 -4.10 4.12
CA ARG A 8 3.50 -5.38 3.42
C ARG A 8 2.59 -6.46 3.97
N GLU A 9 2.56 -6.62 5.28
CA GLU A 9 1.73 -7.61 5.95
C GLU A 9 0.25 -7.39 5.64
N ARG A 10 -0.22 -6.14 5.67
CA ARG A 10 -1.60 -5.80 5.34
C ARG A 10 -1.94 -6.05 3.86
N ILE A 11 -1.03 -5.79 2.94
CA ILE A 11 -1.22 -6.12 1.51
C ILE A 11 -1.28 -7.64 1.32
N GLU A 12 -0.34 -8.37 1.91
CA GLU A 12 -0.25 -9.84 1.79
C GLU A 12 -1.42 -10.57 2.47
N SER A 13 -1.79 -10.18 3.70
CA SER A 13 -2.93 -10.76 4.43
C SER A 13 -4.25 -10.56 3.71
N ASN A 14 -4.42 -9.42 3.03
CA ASN A 14 -5.63 -9.11 2.27
C ASN A 14 -5.57 -9.59 0.81
N ARG A 15 -4.49 -10.26 0.41
CA ARG A 15 -4.23 -10.72 -0.97
C ARG A 15 -4.41 -9.60 -2.01
N ILE A 16 -4.01 -8.38 -1.65
CA ILE A 16 -4.06 -7.23 -2.55
C ILE A 16 -2.76 -7.22 -3.35
N LEU A 17 -2.85 -6.87 -4.63
CA LEU A 17 -1.70 -6.72 -5.49
C LEU A 17 -1.13 -5.31 -5.36
N TYR A 18 0.19 -5.19 -5.37
CA TYR A 18 0.87 -3.89 -5.24
C TYR A 18 0.44 -2.88 -6.31
N TRP A 19 0.07 -3.34 -7.51
CA TRP A 19 -0.41 -2.44 -8.55
C TRP A 19 -1.80 -1.87 -8.26
N GLU A 20 -2.70 -2.62 -7.59
CA GLU A 20 -4.03 -2.12 -7.19
C GLU A 20 -3.89 -0.95 -6.22
N VAL A 21 -3.02 -1.11 -5.22
CA VAL A 21 -2.71 -0.04 -4.25
C VAL A 21 -2.08 1.15 -4.95
N ALA A 22 -1.14 0.92 -5.86
CA ALA A 22 -0.48 1.99 -6.59
C ALA A 22 -1.47 2.78 -7.45
N ASP A 23 -2.37 2.08 -8.15
CA ASP A 23 -3.42 2.68 -8.99
C ASP A 23 -4.37 3.54 -8.16
N LYS A 24 -4.85 3.02 -7.02
CA LYS A 24 -5.72 3.76 -6.10
C LYS A 24 -5.04 4.98 -5.48
N VAL A 25 -3.75 4.90 -5.18
CA VAL A 25 -2.95 6.04 -4.70
C VAL A 25 -2.65 7.04 -5.83
N GLY A 26 -2.83 6.67 -7.10
CA GLY A 26 -2.51 7.48 -8.27
C GLY A 26 -1.01 7.55 -8.58
N ILE A 27 -0.26 6.48 -8.27
CA ILE A 27 1.18 6.39 -8.49
C ILE A 27 1.54 5.17 -9.33
N ALA A 28 2.72 5.20 -9.95
CA ALA A 28 3.27 4.01 -10.59
C ALA A 28 3.64 2.93 -9.56
N GLN A 29 3.44 1.65 -9.92
CA GLN A 29 3.82 0.49 -9.11
C GLN A 29 5.33 0.50 -8.74
N SER A 30 6.17 1.01 -9.64
CA SER A 30 7.61 1.19 -9.40
C SER A 30 7.87 2.14 -8.22
N ASN A 31 7.13 3.24 -8.11
CA ASN A 31 7.23 4.17 -6.99
C ASN A 31 6.79 3.51 -5.68
N LEU A 32 5.70 2.75 -5.69
CA LEU A 32 5.27 2.01 -4.51
C LEU A 32 6.35 1.01 -4.06
N SER A 33 7.00 0.32 -4.98
CA SER A 33 8.10 -0.60 -4.67
C SER A 33 9.30 0.11 -4.02
N VAL A 34 9.63 1.32 -4.46
CA VAL A 34 10.68 2.16 -3.85
C VAL A 34 10.26 2.61 -2.44
N TRP A 35 8.99 3.01 -2.27
CA TRP A 35 8.45 3.43 -0.98
C TRP A 35 8.40 2.27 0.02
N LEU A 36 8.17 1.03 -0.42
CA LEU A 36 8.22 -0.15 0.44
C LEU A 36 9.65 -0.60 0.81
N ARG A 37 10.68 -0.03 0.18
CA ARG A 37 12.10 -0.28 0.47
C ARG A 37 12.72 0.81 1.36
N THR A 38 12.15 2.00 1.36
CA THR A 38 12.63 3.17 2.11
C THR A 38 11.66 3.54 3.23
N GLU A 39 12.11 4.18 4.31
CA GLU A 39 11.21 4.60 5.38
C GLU A 39 10.26 5.69 4.85
N MET A 40 8.95 5.40 4.85
CA MET A 40 7.95 6.37 4.38
C MET A 40 7.68 7.40 5.48
N ARG A 41 7.54 8.67 5.09
CA ARG A 41 6.96 9.69 5.97
C ARG A 41 5.50 9.32 6.27
N ASP A 42 5.02 9.63 7.47
CA ASP A 42 3.66 9.28 7.92
C ASP A 42 2.56 9.74 6.95
N ASP A 43 2.75 10.89 6.30
CA ASP A 43 1.83 11.42 5.27
C ASP A 43 1.63 10.46 4.08
N ARG A 44 2.73 9.90 3.56
CA ARG A 44 2.68 8.93 2.45
C ARG A 44 2.12 7.60 2.91
N LYS A 45 2.49 7.19 4.11
CA LYS A 45 2.02 5.96 4.74
C LYS A 45 0.50 5.98 4.91
N ALA A 46 -0.05 7.08 5.42
CA ALA A 46 -1.49 7.27 5.59
C ALA A 46 -2.26 7.20 4.25
N ARG A 47 -1.72 7.78 3.17
CA ARG A 47 -2.32 7.65 1.83
C ARG A 47 -2.38 6.20 1.35
N VAL A 48 -1.29 5.45 1.52
CA VAL A 48 -1.21 4.04 1.13
C VAL A 48 -2.16 3.19 1.98
N GLU A 49 -2.20 3.42 3.30
CA GLU A 49 -3.13 2.72 4.21
C GLU A 49 -4.59 3.02 3.84
N LYS A 50 -4.93 4.28 3.54
CA LYS A 50 -6.27 4.66 3.10
C LYS A 50 -6.66 3.97 1.79
N ALA A 51 -5.75 3.93 0.82
CA ALA A 51 -5.98 3.23 -0.45
C ALA A 51 -6.21 1.73 -0.25
N ILE A 52 -5.47 1.09 0.66
CA ILE A 52 -5.68 -0.32 1.02
C ILE A 52 -7.07 -0.52 1.65
N ASP A 53 -7.47 0.35 2.57
CA ASP A 53 -8.79 0.30 3.21
C ASP A 53 -9.93 0.50 2.20
N GLU A 54 -9.78 1.41 1.24
CA GLU A 54 -10.75 1.61 0.15
C GLU A 54 -10.85 0.37 -0.76
N LEU A 55 -9.71 -0.20 -1.17
CA LEU A 55 -9.68 -1.44 -1.97
C LEU A 55 -10.31 -2.62 -1.23
N LEU A 56 -10.12 -2.69 0.09
CA LEU A 56 -10.75 -3.70 0.93
C LEU A 56 -12.27 -3.54 1.00
N ALA A 57 -12.75 -2.31 1.11
CA ALA A 57 -14.17 -2.01 1.09
C ALA A 57 -14.78 -2.37 -0.27
N GLU A 58 -14.11 -2.05 -1.38
CA GLU A 58 -14.54 -2.40 -2.74
C GLU A 58 -14.59 -3.92 -2.97
N ARG A 59 -13.64 -4.69 -2.42
CA ARG A 59 -13.63 -6.16 -2.55
C ARG A 59 -14.64 -6.90 -1.67
N LYS A 60 -15.16 -6.26 -0.62
CA LYS A 60 -16.14 -6.86 0.29
C LYS A 60 -17.59 -6.65 -0.14
N ALA A 61 -17.81 -5.76 -1.12
CA ALA A 61 -19.10 -5.51 -1.76
C ALA A 61 -19.38 -6.56 -2.86
#